data_AF-A0A072N6Q0-F1
#
_entry.id   AF-A0A072N6Q0-F1
#
_cell.length_a   1.000
_cell.length_b   1.000
_cell.length_c   1.000
_cell.angle_alpha   90.00
_cell.angle_beta   90.00
_cell.angle_gamma   90.00
#
_symmetry.space_group_name_H-M   'P 1'
#
loop_
_entity.id
_entity.type
_entity.pdbx_description
1 polymer ?
#
loop_
_entity_poly.entity_id
_entity_poly.type
_entity_poly.pdbx_seq_one_letter_code
_entity_poly.pdbx_strand_id
1 'polypeptide(L)'
;MPRVLFRLHAPSPPPGAVLFLTGTHRGWSDEPQGWTFAPDGTLRAELPQGALLNVKVRALGPDGRVTEEGDRWGGRAPAHRLVVHGDTTLDLPVAGWQDEQGGQGRPARSAPPRETVPLAAPWGEQPVRLWWPQGTAAGDELPLLILHDGQNVFDEGPSFAGESWDAAGAAGALAKAGFPCRLAALPVNEERNRRYVPFPFELNGFASGADEYADWLRGTLLPHLRERFGPLPPQRVALAGSSFGGLITAYAGLRDPGTYGTLGVFSPALWPADHAFLRWLEGRADPQARVWLDMGDHEGSSLESAAALVRLTHDLAAKLRPRVREVRVTVGAGHWHDESAWRERLPEFLRWWLRGRGT
;
A
#
# COMPACT_ATOMS: atom_id res chain seq x y z
N MET A 1 13.52 -14.40 27.31
CA MET A 1 12.81 -13.99 26.08
C MET A 1 12.10 -15.22 25.55
N PRO A 2 10.87 -15.13 25.03
CA PRO A 2 10.18 -16.23 24.36
C PRO A 2 11.05 -16.95 23.33
N ARG A 3 10.98 -18.29 23.31
CA ARG A 3 11.65 -19.14 22.31
C ARG A 3 10.70 -19.45 21.18
N VAL A 4 11.10 -19.09 19.97
CA VAL A 4 10.33 -19.37 18.75
C VAL A 4 11.05 -20.42 17.92
N LEU A 5 10.33 -21.51 17.63
CA LEU A 5 10.74 -22.54 16.70
C LEU A 5 10.09 -22.28 15.34
N PHE A 6 10.88 -22.05 14.31
CA PHE A 6 10.41 -22.01 12.94
C PHE A 6 10.56 -23.40 12.32
N ARG A 7 9.48 -23.94 11.76
CA ARG A 7 9.47 -25.24 11.10
C ARG A 7 9.16 -25.08 9.63
N LEU A 8 10.15 -25.33 8.79
CA LEU A 8 10.03 -25.23 7.35
C LEU A 8 9.36 -26.47 6.75
N HIS A 9 8.32 -26.26 5.96
CA HIS A 9 7.69 -27.28 5.12
C HIS A 9 7.79 -26.82 3.66
N ALA A 10 8.89 -27.18 3.01
CA ALA A 10 9.19 -26.70 1.65
C ALA A 10 9.44 -27.87 0.68
N PRO A 11 9.17 -27.68 -0.62
CA PRO A 11 9.73 -28.54 -1.65
C PRO A 11 11.27 -28.47 -1.62
N SER A 12 11.93 -29.41 -2.31
CA SER A 12 13.39 -29.39 -2.44
C SER A 12 13.86 -27.99 -2.86
N PRO A 13 14.80 -27.39 -2.13
CA PRO A 13 15.33 -26.08 -2.48
C PRO A 13 16.17 -26.16 -3.75
N PRO A 14 16.57 -25.01 -4.33
CA PRO A 14 17.58 -24.99 -5.39
C PRO A 14 18.81 -25.81 -4.96
N PRO A 15 19.39 -26.65 -5.83
CA PRO A 15 20.48 -27.54 -5.45
C PRO A 15 21.65 -26.81 -4.79
N GLY A 16 22.05 -27.28 -3.60
CA GLY A 16 23.16 -26.70 -2.84
C GLY A 16 22.85 -25.35 -2.17
N ALA A 17 21.60 -24.89 -2.18
CA ALA A 17 21.25 -23.62 -1.58
C ALA A 17 21.17 -23.67 -0.05
N VAL A 18 21.56 -22.57 0.59
CA VAL A 18 21.38 -22.33 2.03
C VAL A 18 20.03 -21.67 2.23
N LEU A 19 19.15 -22.31 3.00
CA LEU A 19 17.85 -21.75 3.36
C LEU A 19 17.97 -20.91 4.62
N PHE A 20 17.39 -19.71 4.58
CA PHE A 20 17.41 -18.80 5.71
C PHE A 20 16.10 -18.01 5.84
N LEU A 21 15.82 -17.56 7.06
CA LEU A 21 14.66 -16.74 7.38
C LEU A 21 15.05 -15.25 7.33
N THR A 22 14.21 -14.44 6.69
CA THR A 22 14.32 -12.98 6.69
C THR A 22 12.97 -12.34 6.95
N GLY A 23 12.92 -11.03 7.15
CA GLY A 23 11.68 -10.32 7.39
C GLY A 23 11.88 -8.94 8.01
N THR A 24 10.80 -8.37 8.55
CA THR A 24 10.80 -7.05 9.18
C THR A 24 11.83 -6.91 10.31
N HIS A 25 11.95 -7.94 11.15
CA HIS A 25 12.95 -8.02 12.23
C HIS A 25 14.41 -7.92 11.77
N ARG A 26 14.69 -8.05 10.47
CA ARG A 26 16.03 -7.97 9.86
C ARG A 26 16.11 -6.93 8.75
N GLY A 27 15.09 -6.10 8.58
CA GLY A 27 15.01 -5.16 7.46
C GLY A 27 15.07 -5.87 6.09
N TRP A 28 14.55 -7.09 5.98
CA TRP A 28 14.56 -7.89 4.74
C TRP A 28 15.96 -8.18 4.16
N SER A 29 16.97 -8.33 5.03
CA SER A 29 18.35 -8.67 4.65
C SER A 29 18.46 -9.98 3.85
N ASP A 30 19.36 -9.98 2.86
CA ASP A 30 19.78 -11.13 2.06
C ASP A 30 20.90 -11.96 2.69
N GLU A 31 21.42 -11.55 3.85
CA GLU A 31 22.48 -12.26 4.55
C GLU A 31 21.91 -13.46 5.32
N PRO A 32 22.43 -14.68 5.17
CA PRO A 32 21.91 -15.85 5.89
C PRO A 32 22.38 -15.95 7.34
N GLN A 33 23.47 -15.26 7.71
CA GLN A 33 24.17 -15.47 8.98
C GLN A 33 23.24 -15.30 10.19
N GLY A 34 23.22 -16.30 11.07
CA GLY A 34 22.42 -16.32 12.30
C GLY A 34 20.95 -16.70 12.10
N TRP A 35 20.50 -16.88 10.85
CA TRP A 35 19.11 -17.18 10.51
C TRP A 35 18.97 -18.31 9.48
N THR A 36 19.95 -19.21 9.42
CA THR A 36 19.95 -20.40 8.58
C THR A 36 19.14 -21.53 9.19
N PHE A 37 18.35 -22.24 8.39
CA PHE A 37 17.66 -23.46 8.82
C PHE A 37 18.65 -24.63 8.93
N ALA A 38 18.48 -25.45 9.98
CA ALA A 38 19.21 -26.70 10.12
C ALA A 38 18.74 -27.73 9.06
N PRO A 39 19.50 -28.82 8.83
CA PRO A 39 19.14 -29.85 7.84
C PRO A 39 17.78 -30.53 8.10
N ASP A 40 17.27 -30.48 9.33
CA ASP A 40 15.95 -30.99 9.71
C ASP A 40 14.80 -29.99 9.43
N GLY A 41 15.10 -28.85 8.80
CA GLY A 41 14.15 -27.80 8.48
C GLY A 41 13.78 -26.91 9.67
N THR A 42 14.53 -26.95 10.77
CA THR A 42 14.24 -26.13 11.96
C THR A 42 15.18 -24.94 12.12
N LEU A 43 14.64 -23.85 12.64
CA LEU A 43 15.40 -22.68 13.09
C LEU A 43 14.86 -22.24 14.44
N ARG A 44 15.74 -21.93 15.39
CA ARG A 44 15.35 -21.46 16.73
C ARG A 44 15.87 -20.05 16.95
N ALA A 45 15.03 -19.18 17.48
CA ALA A 45 15.41 -17.84 17.87
C ALA A 45 14.74 -17.45 19.19
N GLU A 46 15.39 -16.59 19.97
CA GLU A 46 14.76 -15.91 21.10
C GLU A 46 14.28 -14.54 20.63
N LEU A 47 12.99 -14.24 20.85
CA LEU A 47 12.36 -13.02 20.39
C LEU A 47 11.65 -12.30 21.53
N PRO A 48 11.58 -10.96 21.51
CA PRO A 48 10.85 -10.21 22.53
C PRO A 48 9.37 -10.60 22.59
N GLN A 49 8.79 -10.59 23.79
CA GLN A 49 7.34 -10.67 23.94
C GLN A 49 6.70 -9.45 23.27
N GLY A 50 5.62 -9.68 22.54
CA GLY A 50 4.93 -8.70 21.71
C GLY A 50 5.61 -8.40 20.37
N ALA A 51 6.68 -9.11 19.99
CA ALA A 51 7.28 -8.95 18.66
C ALA A 51 6.28 -9.32 17.56
N LEU A 52 6.25 -8.48 16.52
CA LEU A 52 5.45 -8.66 15.32
C LEU A 52 6.36 -9.11 14.19
N LEU A 53 6.27 -10.39 13.84
CA LEU A 53 7.06 -10.98 12.77
C LEU A 53 6.26 -11.00 11.49
N ASN A 54 6.83 -10.42 10.45
CA ASN A 54 6.41 -10.62 9.08
C ASN A 54 7.65 -11.16 8.35
N VAL A 55 7.64 -12.46 8.03
CA VAL A 55 8.84 -13.21 7.64
C VAL A 55 8.65 -14.01 6.37
N LYS A 56 9.75 -14.22 5.67
CA LYS A 56 9.83 -15.08 4.51
C LYS A 56 11.05 -15.97 4.52
N VAL A 57 10.97 -17.05 3.76
CA VAL A 57 12.09 -17.96 3.51
C VAL A 57 12.81 -17.54 2.22
N ARG A 58 14.13 -17.46 2.28
CA ARG A 58 15.01 -17.23 1.14
C ARG A 58 16.00 -18.37 0.98
N ALA A 59 16.47 -18.55 -0.25
CA ALA A 59 17.49 -19.53 -0.61
C ALA A 59 18.67 -18.80 -1.27
N LEU A 60 19.85 -18.93 -0.67
CA LEU A 60 21.12 -18.44 -1.24
C LEU A 60 21.78 -19.58 -2.01
N GLY A 61 21.87 -19.44 -3.33
CA GLY A 61 22.51 -20.42 -4.21
C GLY A 61 24.04 -20.41 -4.13
N PRO A 62 24.73 -21.48 -4.56
CA PRO A 62 26.19 -21.53 -4.64
C PRO A 62 26.82 -20.46 -5.56
N ASP A 63 26.03 -19.92 -6.49
CA ASP A 63 26.40 -18.83 -7.39
C ASP A 63 26.25 -17.43 -6.77
N GLY A 64 25.81 -17.36 -5.51
CA GLY A 64 25.58 -16.11 -4.78
C GLY A 64 24.24 -15.46 -5.05
N ARG A 65 23.37 -16.05 -5.88
CA ARG A 65 22.04 -15.50 -6.15
C ARG A 65 21.07 -15.87 -5.04
N VAL A 66 20.29 -14.90 -4.59
CA VAL A 66 19.22 -15.11 -3.62
C VAL A 66 17.89 -15.21 -4.36
N THR A 67 17.13 -16.26 -4.07
CA THR A 67 15.70 -16.35 -4.40
C THR A 67 14.87 -16.39 -3.12
N GLU A 68 13.59 -16.10 -3.25
CA GLU A 68 12.62 -16.04 -2.16
C GLU A 68 11.49 -17.04 -2.41
N GLU A 69 10.84 -17.49 -1.35
CA GLU A 69 9.65 -18.32 -1.47
C GLU A 69 8.61 -17.67 -2.40
N GLY A 70 7.97 -18.55 -3.18
CA GLY A 70 7.00 -18.19 -4.19
C GLY A 70 5.68 -18.92 -4.01
N ASP A 71 4.68 -18.41 -4.71
CA ASP A 71 3.42 -19.11 -4.89
C ASP A 71 3.60 -20.29 -5.87
N ARG A 72 2.54 -21.08 -6.05
CA ARG A 72 2.56 -22.24 -6.96
C ARG A 72 2.71 -21.88 -8.45
N TRP A 73 2.70 -20.60 -8.80
CA TRP A 73 2.87 -20.08 -10.16
C TRP A 73 4.25 -19.43 -10.35
N GLY A 74 5.18 -19.63 -9.41
CA GLY A 74 6.53 -19.04 -9.46
C GLY A 74 6.54 -17.54 -9.17
N GLY A 75 5.42 -16.96 -8.74
CA GLY A 75 5.29 -15.57 -8.36
C GLY A 75 5.58 -15.33 -6.88
N ARG A 76 5.48 -14.08 -6.43
CA ARG A 76 5.66 -13.72 -5.01
C ARG A 76 4.55 -14.32 -4.15
N ALA A 77 4.93 -14.93 -3.02
CA ALA A 77 3.99 -15.37 -1.99
C ALA A 77 3.80 -14.30 -0.89
N PRO A 78 2.64 -14.29 -0.20
CA PRO A 78 2.47 -13.55 1.04
C PRO A 78 3.46 -14.03 2.10
N ALA A 79 3.87 -13.12 2.98
CA ALA A 79 4.76 -13.43 4.08
C ALA A 79 4.02 -14.10 5.25
N HIS A 80 4.75 -14.91 6.01
CA HIS A 80 4.25 -15.59 7.21
C HIS A 80 4.25 -14.61 8.39
N ARG A 81 3.22 -14.69 9.22
CA ARG A 81 3.00 -13.73 10.31
C ARG A 81 2.95 -14.41 11.66
N LEU A 82 3.54 -13.78 12.67
CA LEU A 82 3.47 -14.23 14.06
C LEU A 82 3.46 -13.04 15.02
N VAL A 83 2.60 -13.14 16.03
CA VAL A 83 2.66 -12.30 17.24
C VAL A 83 3.23 -13.14 18.37
N VAL A 84 4.35 -12.72 18.94
CA VAL A 84 5.05 -13.48 19.98
C VAL A 84 4.43 -13.23 21.35
N HIS A 85 3.61 -14.14 21.86
CA HIS A 85 3.05 -14.04 23.22
C HIS A 85 3.81 -14.85 24.28
N GLY A 86 4.65 -15.79 23.83
CA GLY A 86 5.37 -16.74 24.66
C GLY A 86 6.08 -17.76 23.77
N ASP A 87 6.61 -18.82 24.37
CA ASP A 87 7.24 -19.91 23.62
C ASP A 87 6.24 -20.49 22.61
N THR A 88 6.65 -20.60 21.34
CA THR A 88 5.74 -20.98 20.26
C THR A 88 6.47 -21.60 19.08
N THR A 89 5.71 -22.21 18.18
CA THR A 89 6.18 -22.71 16.88
C THR A 89 5.45 -21.99 15.75
N LEU A 90 6.20 -21.52 14.75
CA LEU A 90 5.66 -21.02 13.49
C LEU A 90 5.98 -22.04 12.39
N ASP A 91 4.96 -22.71 11.88
CA ASP A 91 5.08 -23.53 10.68
C ASP A 91 5.12 -22.62 9.44
N LEU A 92 6.07 -22.89 8.54
CA LEU A 92 6.35 -22.12 7.33
C LEU A 92 6.10 -22.99 6.09
N PRO A 93 4.85 -23.09 5.62
CA PRO A 93 4.56 -23.80 4.38
C PRO A 93 5.03 -22.98 3.16
N VAL A 94 6.03 -23.49 2.45
CA VAL A 94 6.54 -22.90 1.21
C VAL A 94 5.92 -23.67 0.04
N ALA A 95 5.12 -22.99 -0.78
CA ALA A 95 4.45 -23.62 -1.94
C ALA A 95 5.42 -23.87 -3.11
N GLY A 96 6.42 -23.01 -3.26
CA GLY A 96 7.40 -23.05 -4.34
C GLY A 96 8.47 -21.98 -4.14
N TRP A 97 9.27 -21.75 -5.18
CA TRP A 97 10.29 -20.70 -5.24
C TRP A 97 9.95 -19.74 -6.36
N GLN A 98 10.29 -18.46 -6.19
CA GLN A 98 10.15 -17.50 -7.27
C GLN A 98 11.03 -17.89 -8.45
N ASP A 99 10.46 -17.84 -9.65
CA ASP A 99 11.12 -18.24 -10.90
C ASP A 99 10.78 -17.25 -12.05
N GLU A 100 11.23 -17.58 -13.27
CA GLU A 100 11.02 -16.75 -14.46
C GLU A 100 9.55 -16.67 -14.91
N GLN A 101 8.68 -17.57 -14.46
CA GLN A 101 7.24 -17.47 -14.74
C GLN A 101 6.64 -16.27 -14.01
N GLY A 102 7.20 -15.87 -12.85
CA GLY A 102 6.83 -14.63 -12.17
C GLY A 102 5.33 -14.51 -11.86
N GLY A 103 4.64 -15.63 -11.63
CA GLY A 103 3.19 -15.67 -11.39
C GLY A 103 2.33 -15.78 -12.65
N GLN A 104 2.92 -16.01 -13.83
CA GLN A 104 2.18 -16.26 -15.06
C GLN A 104 1.19 -17.42 -14.89
N GLY A 105 -0.05 -17.23 -15.35
CA GLY A 105 -1.13 -18.21 -15.19
C GLY A 105 -1.85 -18.16 -13.82
N ARG A 106 -1.44 -17.27 -12.91
CA ARG A 106 -2.21 -16.99 -11.70
C ARG A 106 -3.59 -16.40 -12.06
N PRO A 107 -4.70 -16.95 -11.54
CA PRO A 107 -6.02 -16.37 -11.76
C PRO A 107 -6.10 -14.94 -11.23
N ALA A 108 -6.68 -14.05 -12.04
CA ALA A 108 -6.96 -12.68 -11.59
C ALA A 108 -8.09 -12.68 -10.54
N ARG A 109 -7.83 -12.00 -9.43
CA ARG A 109 -8.76 -11.54 -8.38
C ARG A 109 -9.47 -10.24 -8.80
N SER A 110 -8.74 -9.28 -9.36
CA SER A 110 -9.25 -7.98 -9.79
C SER A 110 -9.49 -7.93 -11.29
N ALA A 111 -10.52 -7.18 -11.71
CA ALA A 111 -10.67 -6.80 -13.10
C ALA A 111 -9.49 -5.91 -13.57
N PRO A 112 -9.02 -6.06 -14.81
CA PRO A 112 -7.97 -5.23 -15.38
C PRO A 112 -8.47 -3.80 -15.65
N PRO A 113 -7.58 -2.80 -15.79
CA PRO A 113 -7.94 -1.52 -16.38
C PRO A 113 -8.53 -1.71 -17.78
N ARG A 114 -9.40 -0.80 -18.17
CA ARG A 114 -10.00 -0.78 -19.52
C ARG A 114 -9.19 0.01 -20.52
N GLU A 115 -8.45 0.98 -20.02
CA GLU A 115 -7.71 1.94 -20.82
C GLU A 115 -6.45 2.31 -20.03
N THR A 116 -5.32 2.41 -20.72
CA THR A 116 -4.09 2.97 -20.16
C THR A 116 -3.65 4.10 -21.07
N VAL A 117 -3.54 5.30 -20.50
CA VAL A 117 -3.15 6.51 -21.25
C VAL A 117 -1.80 6.98 -20.75
N PRO A 118 -0.78 7.14 -21.62
CA PRO A 118 0.45 7.82 -21.25
C PRO A 118 0.20 9.34 -21.25
N LEU A 119 0.58 10.00 -20.16
CA LEU A 119 0.56 11.47 -20.07
C LEU A 119 1.97 12.00 -19.85
N ALA A 120 2.31 13.10 -20.51
CA ALA A 120 3.59 13.76 -20.29
C ALA A 120 3.69 14.29 -18.86
N ALA A 121 4.84 14.06 -18.22
CA ALA A 121 5.19 14.59 -16.91
C ALA A 121 6.64 15.11 -16.90
N PRO A 122 7.03 15.95 -15.92
CA PRO A 122 8.41 16.41 -15.77
C PRO A 122 9.46 15.27 -15.65
N TRP A 123 9.02 14.06 -15.31
CA TRP A 123 9.86 12.85 -15.19
C TRP A 123 9.71 11.86 -16.35
N GLY A 124 9.13 12.31 -17.47
CA GLY A 124 8.85 11.45 -18.62
C GLY A 124 7.39 11.03 -18.69
N GLU A 125 7.10 10.02 -19.51
CA GLU A 125 5.74 9.52 -19.69
C GLU A 125 5.24 8.80 -18.42
N GLN A 126 4.11 9.27 -17.90
CA GLN A 126 3.42 8.70 -16.76
C GLN A 126 2.19 7.93 -17.25
N PRO A 127 2.16 6.59 -17.14
CA PRO A 127 0.95 5.83 -17.46
C PRO A 127 -0.14 6.13 -16.42
N VAL A 128 -1.38 6.26 -16.90
CA VAL A 128 -2.59 6.37 -16.10
C VAL A 128 -3.53 5.24 -16.47
N ARG A 129 -3.80 4.33 -15.52
CA ARG A 129 -4.63 3.14 -15.76
C ARG A 129 -6.05 3.42 -15.31
N LEU A 130 -7.00 3.38 -16.23
CA LEU A 130 -8.38 3.79 -16.04
C LEU A 130 -9.31 2.59 -15.98
N TRP A 131 -10.26 2.65 -15.04
CA TRP A 131 -11.32 1.65 -14.93
C TRP A 131 -12.68 2.30 -14.61
N TRP A 132 -13.75 1.71 -15.13
CA TRP A 132 -15.13 2.06 -14.81
C TRP A 132 -16.04 0.81 -14.94
N PRO A 133 -17.21 0.79 -14.27
CA PRO A 133 -18.13 -0.34 -14.36
C PRO A 133 -18.69 -0.54 -15.78
N GLN A 134 -19.11 -1.77 -16.11
CA GLN A 134 -19.77 -2.02 -17.41
C GLN A 134 -21.14 -1.33 -17.44
N GLY A 135 -21.58 -0.93 -18.64
CA GLY A 135 -22.88 -0.28 -18.82
C GLY A 135 -22.92 1.21 -18.47
N THR A 136 -21.80 1.82 -18.07
CA THR A 136 -21.71 3.28 -17.88
C THR A 136 -21.05 3.96 -19.08
N ALA A 137 -21.59 5.10 -19.48
CA ALA A 137 -21.06 5.93 -20.56
C ALA A 137 -19.99 6.91 -20.05
N ALA A 138 -19.20 7.46 -20.97
CA ALA A 138 -18.23 8.51 -20.66
C ALA A 138 -18.90 9.78 -20.11
N GLY A 139 -20.14 10.08 -20.56
CA GLY A 139 -20.93 11.23 -20.11
C GLY A 139 -21.65 11.06 -18.78
N ASP A 140 -21.60 9.86 -18.16
CA ASP A 140 -22.22 9.68 -16.85
C ASP A 140 -21.45 10.50 -15.81
N GLU A 141 -22.15 11.18 -14.92
CA GLU A 141 -21.55 12.00 -13.87
C GLU A 141 -21.05 11.15 -12.68
N LEU A 142 -20.10 10.26 -12.95
CA LEU A 142 -19.57 9.35 -11.95
C LEU A 142 -18.45 9.99 -11.12
N PRO A 143 -18.44 9.72 -9.81
CA PRO A 143 -17.31 9.99 -8.92
C PRO A 143 -16.04 9.30 -9.40
N LEU A 144 -14.89 9.92 -9.16
CA LEU A 144 -13.59 9.45 -9.58
C LEU A 144 -12.66 9.31 -8.38
N LEU A 145 -12.08 8.12 -8.21
CA LEU A 145 -11.04 7.85 -7.24
C LEU A 145 -9.70 7.75 -7.97
N ILE A 146 -8.76 8.62 -7.60
CA ILE A 146 -7.37 8.56 -8.02
C ILE A 146 -6.59 7.78 -6.96
N LEU A 147 -5.93 6.70 -7.36
CA LEU A 147 -5.15 5.82 -6.48
C LEU A 147 -3.66 5.87 -6.83
N HIS A 148 -2.85 6.18 -5.84
CA HIS A 148 -1.40 6.02 -5.89
C HIS A 148 -1.00 4.54 -5.90
N ASP A 149 0.26 4.25 -6.24
CA ASP A 149 0.78 2.89 -6.36
C ASP A 149 -0.05 2.02 -7.32
N GLY A 150 -0.37 2.58 -8.49
CA GLY A 150 -1.26 1.98 -9.47
C GLY A 150 -0.85 0.60 -10.00
N GLN A 151 0.41 0.21 -9.80
CA GLN A 151 0.90 -1.15 -10.03
C GLN A 151 0.26 -2.19 -9.10
N ASN A 152 -0.24 -1.79 -7.92
CA ASN A 152 -0.86 -2.66 -6.91
C ASN A 152 -2.39 -2.53 -6.84
N VAL A 153 -2.99 -1.64 -7.64
CA VAL A 153 -4.43 -1.31 -7.58
C VAL A 153 -5.31 -2.39 -8.21
N PHE A 154 -4.84 -2.96 -9.32
CA PHE A 154 -5.44 -4.11 -10.01
C PHE A 154 -4.56 -5.35 -9.79
N ASP A 155 -4.60 -6.31 -10.72
CA ASP A 155 -3.94 -7.61 -10.58
C ASP A 155 -2.78 -7.87 -11.54
N GLU A 156 -2.36 -6.84 -12.26
CA GLU A 156 -1.48 -6.99 -13.41
C GLU A 156 -0.01 -6.92 -12.99
N GLY A 157 0.60 -8.10 -12.77
CA GLY A 157 2.05 -8.28 -12.63
C GLY A 157 2.50 -8.69 -11.23
N PRO A 158 3.83 -8.89 -11.03
CA PRO A 158 4.40 -9.22 -9.74
C PRO A 158 4.24 -8.02 -8.81
N SER A 159 3.13 -7.94 -8.08
CA SER A 159 2.98 -6.97 -7.00
C SER A 159 4.02 -7.26 -5.92
N PHE A 160 4.49 -6.22 -5.22
CA PHE A 160 5.62 -6.32 -4.31
C PHE A 160 5.48 -7.43 -3.25
N ALA A 161 4.25 -7.71 -2.80
CA ALA A 161 3.93 -8.79 -1.86
C ALA A 161 3.19 -9.99 -2.47
N GLY A 162 2.96 -10.02 -3.79
CA GLY A 162 2.08 -11.00 -4.43
C GLY A 162 0.58 -10.71 -4.26
N GLU A 163 0.21 -9.64 -3.56
CA GLU A 163 -1.18 -9.23 -3.33
C GLU A 163 -1.50 -7.88 -3.98
N SER A 164 -2.78 -7.59 -4.17
CA SER A 164 -3.30 -6.35 -4.73
C SER A 164 -4.43 -5.79 -3.87
N TRP A 165 -4.78 -4.53 -4.11
CA TRP A 165 -5.92 -3.86 -3.49
C TRP A 165 -7.27 -4.39 -3.96
N ASP A 166 -7.33 -5.08 -5.11
CA ASP A 166 -8.58 -5.44 -5.79
C ASP A 166 -9.57 -4.26 -5.89
N ALA A 167 -9.06 -3.09 -6.29
CA ALA A 167 -9.86 -1.88 -6.27
C ALA A 167 -11.01 -1.94 -7.29
N ALA A 168 -10.78 -2.58 -8.44
CA ALA A 168 -11.84 -2.76 -9.43
C ALA A 168 -12.91 -3.75 -8.97
N GLY A 169 -12.55 -4.82 -8.26
CA GLY A 169 -13.52 -5.73 -7.65
C GLY A 169 -14.38 -5.02 -6.61
N ALA A 170 -13.74 -4.27 -5.70
CA ALA A 170 -14.44 -3.47 -4.69
C ALA A 170 -15.37 -2.41 -5.30
N ALA A 171 -14.88 -1.65 -6.29
CA ALA A 171 -15.68 -0.66 -7.00
C ALA A 171 -16.81 -1.29 -7.82
N GLY A 172 -16.57 -2.44 -8.45
CA GLY A 172 -17.57 -3.21 -9.19
C GLY A 172 -18.69 -3.74 -8.30
N ALA A 173 -18.36 -4.22 -7.10
CA ALA A 173 -19.34 -4.65 -6.11
C ALA A 173 -20.23 -3.49 -5.65
N LEU A 174 -19.66 -2.30 -5.43
CA LEU A 174 -20.43 -1.12 -5.07
C LEU A 174 -21.26 -0.55 -6.22
N ALA A 175 -20.78 -0.65 -7.46
CA ALA A 175 -21.57 -0.32 -8.63
C ALA A 175 -22.83 -1.18 -8.72
N LYS A 176 -22.73 -2.51 -8.49
CA LYS A 176 -23.89 -3.41 -8.41
C LYS A 176 -24.85 -3.05 -7.26
N ALA A 177 -24.33 -2.44 -6.20
CA ALA A 177 -25.12 -1.95 -5.07
C ALA A 177 -25.68 -0.52 -5.27
N GLY A 178 -25.58 0.06 -6.47
CA GLY A 178 -26.12 1.39 -6.80
C GLY A 178 -25.18 2.56 -6.51
N PHE A 179 -23.90 2.31 -6.21
CA PHE A 179 -22.88 3.33 -5.95
C PHE A 179 -21.71 3.21 -6.94
N PRO A 180 -21.91 3.48 -8.24
CA PRO A 180 -20.84 3.40 -9.23
C PRO A 180 -19.78 4.49 -9.04
N CYS A 181 -18.53 4.17 -9.37
CA CYS A 181 -17.42 5.11 -9.45
C CYS A 181 -16.39 4.68 -10.49
N ARG A 182 -15.51 5.62 -10.86
CA ARG A 182 -14.37 5.42 -11.75
C ARG A 182 -13.09 5.35 -10.94
N LEU A 183 -12.08 4.66 -11.46
CA LEU A 183 -10.74 4.58 -10.90
C LEU A 183 -9.73 5.14 -11.90
N ALA A 184 -8.78 5.92 -11.41
CA ALA A 184 -7.55 6.28 -12.10
C ALA A 184 -6.37 5.87 -11.23
N ALA A 185 -5.68 4.80 -11.61
CA ALA A 185 -4.54 4.28 -10.89
C ALA A 185 -3.24 4.85 -11.48
N LEU A 186 -2.33 5.28 -10.61
CA LEU A 186 -1.08 5.95 -10.95
C LEU A 186 0.11 5.07 -10.57
N PRO A 187 0.61 4.20 -11.48
CA PRO A 187 1.82 3.44 -11.24
C PRO A 187 2.99 4.37 -10.93
N VAL A 188 3.86 3.97 -10.00
CA VAL A 188 5.07 4.72 -9.68
C VAL A 188 6.25 3.77 -9.69
N ASN A 189 7.36 4.22 -10.26
CA ASN A 189 8.58 3.42 -10.43
C ASN A 189 9.57 3.69 -9.28
N GLU A 190 10.86 3.52 -9.55
CA GLU A 190 11.96 3.76 -8.60
C GLU A 190 11.95 5.17 -7.98
N GLU A 191 11.29 6.14 -8.63
CA GLU A 191 11.11 7.50 -8.14
C GLU A 191 10.05 7.62 -7.02
N ARG A 192 9.43 6.53 -6.57
CA ARG A 192 8.35 6.53 -5.55
C ARG A 192 8.69 7.38 -4.33
N ASN A 193 9.86 7.17 -3.74
CA ASN A 193 10.26 7.90 -2.53
C ASN A 193 10.42 9.41 -2.83
N ARG A 194 10.99 9.76 -3.98
CA ARG A 194 11.14 11.13 -4.44
C ARG A 194 9.79 11.81 -4.68
N ARG A 195 8.85 11.11 -5.29
CA ARG A 195 7.52 11.65 -5.64
C ARG A 195 6.58 11.73 -4.45
N TYR A 196 6.70 10.82 -3.49
CA TYR A 196 5.69 10.69 -2.43
C TYR A 196 6.13 11.25 -1.07
N VAL A 197 7.43 11.47 -0.84
CA VAL A 197 7.93 12.10 0.39
C VAL A 197 8.18 13.59 0.14
N PRO A 198 7.38 14.50 0.71
CA PRO A 198 7.42 15.94 0.40
C PRO A 198 8.53 16.72 1.11
N PHE A 199 9.48 16.04 1.72
CA PHE A 199 10.56 16.64 2.49
C PHE A 199 11.90 15.99 2.14
N PRO A 200 13.03 16.72 2.21
CA PRO A 200 14.36 16.12 2.10
C PRO A 200 14.54 15.01 3.13
N PHE A 201 14.89 13.81 2.66
CA PHE A 201 14.99 12.61 3.48
C PHE A 201 15.95 11.59 2.84
N GLU A 202 16.60 10.71 3.61
CA GLU A 202 17.64 9.83 3.09
C GLU A 202 17.16 9.00 1.88
N LEU A 203 15.93 8.45 1.96
CA LEU A 203 15.39 7.58 0.91
C LEU A 203 15.00 8.29 -0.39
N ASN A 204 14.98 9.63 -0.41
CA ASN A 204 14.80 10.42 -1.63
C ASN A 204 16.06 11.21 -2.03
N GLY A 205 17.22 10.85 -1.47
CA GLY A 205 18.48 11.54 -1.76
C GLY A 205 18.45 13.02 -1.35
N PHE A 206 17.62 13.38 -0.37
CA PHE A 206 17.38 14.75 0.07
C PHE A 206 16.80 15.70 -0.99
N ALA A 207 16.24 15.16 -2.08
CA ALA A 207 15.68 15.93 -3.18
C ALA A 207 14.22 15.53 -3.41
N SER A 208 13.27 16.17 -2.71
CA SER A 208 11.84 15.89 -2.90
C SER A 208 11.35 16.36 -4.28
N GLY A 209 10.59 15.50 -4.96
CA GLY A 209 9.85 15.80 -6.19
C GLY A 209 8.33 15.78 -5.99
N ALA A 210 7.87 15.84 -4.73
CA ALA A 210 6.45 15.80 -4.40
C ALA A 210 5.69 17.03 -4.92
N ASP A 211 6.35 18.19 -4.96
CA ASP A 211 5.70 19.39 -5.47
C ASP A 211 5.43 19.32 -6.97
N GLU A 212 6.43 18.94 -7.75
CA GLU A 212 6.28 18.65 -9.18
C GLU A 212 5.20 17.58 -9.44
N TYR A 213 5.14 16.57 -8.56
CA TYR A 213 4.15 15.50 -8.67
C TYR A 213 2.73 16.02 -8.46
N ALA A 214 2.50 16.76 -7.38
CA ALA A 214 1.19 17.31 -7.10
C ALA A 214 0.78 18.42 -8.10
N ASP A 215 1.74 19.18 -8.65
CA ASP A 215 1.49 20.12 -9.75
C ASP A 215 1.03 19.40 -11.01
N TRP A 216 1.65 18.26 -11.35
CA TRP A 216 1.20 17.42 -12.46
C TRP A 216 -0.17 16.79 -12.21
N LEU A 217 -0.48 16.35 -10.99
CA LEU A 217 -1.81 15.84 -10.64
C LEU A 217 -2.89 16.90 -10.93
N ARG A 218 -2.64 18.15 -10.53
CA ARG A 218 -3.58 19.25 -10.68
C ARG A 218 -3.63 19.84 -12.08
N GLY A 219 -2.47 20.03 -12.70
CA GLY A 219 -2.27 20.76 -13.95
C GLY A 219 -2.34 19.90 -15.21
N THR A 220 -2.16 18.59 -15.09
CA THR A 220 -2.14 17.67 -16.24
C THR A 220 -3.16 16.55 -16.09
N LEU A 221 -3.10 15.79 -14.99
CA LEU A 221 -3.96 14.62 -14.79
C LEU A 221 -5.44 15.02 -14.69
N LEU A 222 -5.81 15.92 -13.77
CA LEU A 222 -7.21 16.31 -13.59
C LEU A 222 -7.84 16.94 -14.85
N PRO A 223 -7.17 17.84 -15.58
CA PRO A 223 -7.66 18.32 -16.87
C PRO A 223 -7.92 17.21 -17.88
N HIS A 224 -6.99 16.26 -18.03
CA HIS A 224 -7.17 15.11 -18.92
C HIS A 224 -8.38 14.25 -18.51
N LEU A 225 -8.53 13.95 -17.21
CA LEU A 225 -9.65 13.17 -16.72
C LEU A 225 -11.00 13.92 -16.87
N ARG A 226 -10.99 15.26 -16.79
CA ARG A 226 -12.19 16.09 -17.04
C ARG A 226 -12.59 16.08 -18.51
N GLU A 227 -11.63 16.16 -19.42
CA GLU A 227 -11.90 16.02 -20.86
C GLU A 227 -12.48 14.64 -21.17
N ARG A 228 -11.91 13.59 -20.55
CA ARG A 228 -12.30 12.21 -20.80
C ARG A 228 -13.67 11.83 -20.23
N PHE A 229 -14.00 12.32 -19.02
CA PHE A 229 -15.14 11.86 -18.22
C PHE A 229 -16.16 12.97 -17.89
N GLY A 230 -15.98 14.17 -18.42
CA GLY A 230 -16.84 15.32 -18.14
C GLY A 230 -16.49 16.06 -16.83
N PRO A 231 -17.39 16.93 -16.35
CA PRO A 231 -17.14 17.77 -15.18
C PRO A 231 -16.80 16.96 -13.90
N LEU A 232 -15.62 17.24 -13.35
CA LEU A 232 -15.13 16.67 -12.08
C LEU A 232 -14.99 17.78 -11.03
N PRO A 233 -16.11 18.19 -10.37
CA PRO A 233 -16.05 19.08 -9.22
C PRO A 233 -15.33 18.37 -8.06
N PRO A 234 -14.67 19.12 -7.16
CA PRO A 234 -13.85 18.54 -6.09
C PRO A 234 -14.60 17.50 -5.26
N GLN A 235 -15.87 17.71 -4.95
CA GLN A 235 -16.73 16.81 -4.16
C GLN A 235 -16.87 15.40 -4.78
N ARG A 236 -16.63 15.26 -6.09
CA ARG A 236 -16.66 13.99 -6.82
C ARG A 236 -15.29 13.35 -7.02
N VAL A 237 -14.21 14.03 -6.64
CA VAL A 237 -12.84 13.53 -6.80
C VAL A 237 -12.29 13.13 -5.44
N ALA A 238 -11.90 11.86 -5.32
CA ALA A 238 -11.11 11.37 -4.21
C ALA A 238 -9.66 11.12 -4.65
N LEU A 239 -8.71 11.41 -3.76
CA LEU A 239 -7.31 11.00 -3.88
C LEU A 239 -7.02 10.00 -2.76
N ALA A 240 -6.36 8.88 -3.05
CA ALA A 240 -6.03 7.89 -2.04
C ALA A 240 -4.70 7.18 -2.28
N GLY A 241 -4.11 6.69 -1.20
CA GLY A 241 -2.92 5.86 -1.23
C GLY A 241 -2.57 5.33 0.16
N SER A 242 -1.59 4.44 0.21
CA SER A 242 -1.07 3.86 1.46
C SER A 242 0.38 4.23 1.73
N SER A 243 0.81 4.23 3.00
CA SER A 243 2.22 4.45 3.34
C SER A 243 2.70 5.81 2.84
N PHE A 244 3.76 5.86 2.01
CA PHE A 244 4.13 7.11 1.30
C PHE A 244 3.02 7.61 0.35
N GLY A 245 2.26 6.72 -0.30
CA GLY A 245 1.04 7.05 -1.04
C GLY A 245 -0.02 7.75 -0.17
N GLY A 246 -0.12 7.38 1.11
CA GLY A 246 -0.99 8.05 2.08
C GLY A 246 -0.44 9.43 2.47
N LEU A 247 0.88 9.54 2.66
CA LEU A 247 1.56 10.79 2.94
C LEU A 247 1.37 11.82 1.80
N ILE A 248 1.63 11.43 0.54
CA ILE A 248 1.43 12.32 -0.61
C ILE A 248 -0.04 12.66 -0.84
N THR A 249 -0.97 11.74 -0.53
CA THR A 249 -2.41 12.03 -0.56
C THR A 249 -2.76 13.19 0.38
N ALA A 250 -2.32 13.09 1.64
CA ALA A 250 -2.57 14.11 2.65
C ALA A 250 -1.86 15.43 2.31
N TYR A 251 -0.61 15.36 1.82
CA TYR A 251 0.17 16.50 1.39
C TYR A 251 -0.49 17.25 0.22
N ALA A 252 -0.74 16.57 -0.90
CA ALA A 252 -1.33 17.19 -2.09
C ALA A 252 -2.72 17.77 -1.79
N GLY A 253 -3.54 17.06 -1.02
CA GLY A 253 -4.87 17.52 -0.63
C GLY A 253 -4.86 18.80 0.21
N LEU A 254 -3.93 18.92 1.17
CA LEU A 254 -3.82 20.12 2.02
C LEU A 254 -2.98 21.24 1.39
N ARG A 255 -2.13 20.91 0.41
CA ARG A 255 -1.34 21.88 -0.35
C ARG A 255 -2.20 22.63 -1.35
N ASP A 256 -3.13 21.93 -2.00
CA ASP A 256 -4.07 22.49 -2.98
C ASP A 256 -5.54 22.38 -2.52
N PRO A 257 -5.97 23.15 -1.48
CA PRO A 257 -7.34 23.13 -0.98
C PRO A 257 -8.38 23.34 -2.08
N GLY A 258 -9.47 22.58 -2.03
CA GLY A 258 -10.54 22.62 -3.01
C GLY A 258 -10.22 21.87 -4.31
N THR A 259 -9.14 21.09 -4.38
CA THR A 259 -8.84 20.23 -5.54
C THR A 259 -9.53 18.86 -5.43
N TYR A 260 -9.45 18.25 -4.25
CA TYR A 260 -10.01 16.93 -3.95
C TYR A 260 -10.99 17.05 -2.78
N GLY A 261 -12.22 16.61 -2.96
CA GLY A 261 -13.24 16.66 -1.92
C GLY A 261 -13.12 15.54 -0.89
N THR A 262 -12.33 14.49 -1.20
CA THR A 262 -12.08 13.39 -0.26
C THR A 262 -10.65 12.88 -0.34
N LEU A 263 -10.02 12.66 0.81
CA LEU A 263 -8.67 12.10 0.93
C LEU A 263 -8.76 10.74 1.63
N GLY A 264 -8.34 9.68 0.96
CA GLY A 264 -8.21 8.32 1.49
C GLY A 264 -6.77 8.05 1.93
N VAL A 265 -6.47 8.29 3.20
CA VAL A 265 -5.12 8.23 3.75
C VAL A 265 -4.95 6.93 4.55
N PHE A 266 -4.46 5.89 3.88
CA PHE A 266 -4.28 4.56 4.45
C PHE A 266 -2.89 4.41 5.05
N SER A 267 -2.78 3.90 6.28
CA SER A 267 -1.50 3.60 6.95
C SER A 267 -0.38 4.63 6.69
N PRO A 268 -0.61 5.95 6.91
CA PRO A 268 0.30 6.98 6.40
C PRO A 268 1.69 6.90 7.05
N ALA A 269 2.72 6.97 6.22
CA ALA A 269 4.11 7.03 6.67
C ALA A 269 4.44 8.44 7.18
N LEU A 270 4.16 8.71 8.45
CA LEU A 270 4.31 10.03 9.07
C LEU A 270 5.70 10.30 9.67
N TRP A 271 6.60 9.32 9.61
CA TRP A 271 7.95 9.35 10.18
C TRP A 271 9.04 10.09 9.36
N PRO A 272 8.95 10.25 8.02
CA PRO A 272 10.03 10.87 7.25
C PRO A 272 10.39 12.28 7.70
N ALA A 273 11.68 12.61 7.56
CA ALA A 273 12.27 13.90 7.90
C ALA A 273 11.90 14.36 9.32
N ASP A 274 12.03 13.45 10.30
CA ASP A 274 11.65 13.66 11.69
C ASP A 274 10.23 14.22 11.81
N HIS A 275 9.26 13.50 11.26
CA HIS A 275 7.84 13.89 11.28
C HIS A 275 7.53 15.28 10.67
N ALA A 276 8.29 15.73 9.68
CA ALA A 276 8.14 17.06 9.07
C ALA A 276 6.71 17.37 8.59
N PHE A 277 5.97 16.36 8.14
CA PHE A 277 4.56 16.52 7.74
C PHE A 277 3.69 17.11 8.85
N LEU A 278 3.89 16.67 10.09
CA LEU A 278 3.08 17.11 11.23
C LEU A 278 3.32 18.57 11.60
N ARG A 279 4.51 19.09 11.30
CA ARG A 279 4.84 20.52 11.41
C ARG A 279 4.32 21.29 10.20
N TRP A 280 4.51 20.74 9.00
CA TRP A 280 4.10 21.37 7.74
C TRP A 280 2.58 21.57 7.62
N LEU A 281 1.77 20.67 8.20
CA LEU A 281 0.30 20.78 8.19
C LEU A 281 -0.22 21.93 9.08
N GLU A 282 0.60 22.48 9.98
CA GLU A 282 0.18 23.57 10.85
C GLU A 282 -0.15 24.83 10.02
N GLY A 283 -1.26 25.48 10.35
CA GLY A 283 -1.78 26.62 9.58
C GLY A 283 -2.45 26.28 8.24
N ARG A 284 -2.50 25.01 7.82
CA ARG A 284 -3.15 24.59 6.56
C ARG A 284 -4.55 24.04 6.82
N ALA A 285 -5.48 24.32 5.92
CA ALA A 285 -6.86 23.86 6.02
C ALA A 285 -7.49 23.70 4.63
N ASP A 286 -8.39 22.73 4.53
CA ASP A 286 -9.36 22.62 3.45
C ASP A 286 -10.73 22.34 4.08
N PRO A 287 -11.53 23.38 4.36
CA PRO A 287 -12.79 23.23 5.07
C PRO A 287 -13.86 22.46 4.29
N GLN A 288 -13.62 22.14 3.01
CA GLN A 288 -14.53 21.33 2.19
C GLN A 288 -14.10 19.86 2.12
N ALA A 289 -12.82 19.56 2.35
CA ALA A 289 -12.30 18.20 2.28
C ALA A 289 -12.85 17.30 3.38
N ARG A 290 -13.09 16.04 3.03
CA ARG A 290 -13.34 14.95 3.98
C ARG A 290 -12.13 14.03 4.00
N VAL A 291 -11.68 13.61 5.17
CA VAL A 291 -10.48 12.79 5.31
C VAL A 291 -10.82 11.45 5.96
N TRP A 292 -10.54 10.36 5.26
CA TRP A 292 -10.45 9.02 5.82
C TRP A 292 -9.01 8.78 6.24
N LEU A 293 -8.81 8.42 7.50
CA LEU A 293 -7.54 7.97 8.04
C LEU A 293 -7.69 6.54 8.52
N ASP A 294 -6.74 5.67 8.18
CA ASP A 294 -6.67 4.36 8.80
C ASP A 294 -5.27 3.90 9.15
N MET A 295 -5.23 2.86 9.99
CA MET A 295 -4.04 2.17 10.45
C MET A 295 -4.41 0.74 10.87
N GLY A 296 -3.58 -0.23 10.59
CA GLY A 296 -3.66 -1.56 11.18
C GLY A 296 -3.00 -1.60 12.56
N ASP A 297 -3.54 -2.38 13.49
CA ASP A 297 -3.00 -2.52 14.84
C ASP A 297 -1.78 -3.48 14.93
N HIS A 298 -1.35 -4.07 13.81
CA HIS A 298 -0.13 -4.88 13.67
C HIS A 298 0.90 -4.22 12.74
N GLU A 299 0.82 -2.91 12.56
CA GLU A 299 1.80 -2.16 11.78
C GLU A 299 2.96 -1.73 12.67
N GLY A 300 4.05 -2.50 12.68
CA GLY A 300 5.24 -2.20 13.49
C GLY A 300 6.15 -3.42 13.67
N SER A 301 7.21 -3.27 14.45
CA SER A 301 8.09 -4.38 14.83
C SER A 301 7.63 -5.09 16.11
N SER A 302 6.74 -4.46 16.87
CA SER A 302 6.12 -4.96 18.10
C SER A 302 4.73 -4.37 18.31
N LEU A 303 3.92 -5.02 19.15
CA LEU A 303 2.60 -4.51 19.58
C LEU A 303 2.70 -3.11 20.20
N GLU A 304 3.78 -2.82 20.93
CA GLU A 304 4.01 -1.50 21.51
C GLU A 304 4.23 -0.43 20.42
N SER A 305 5.11 -0.72 19.46
CA SER A 305 5.37 0.19 18.34
C SER A 305 4.14 0.37 17.44
N ALA A 306 3.35 -0.69 17.23
CA ALA A 306 2.11 -0.62 16.47
C ALA A 306 1.05 0.22 17.19
N ALA A 307 0.90 0.05 18.51
CA ALA A 307 0.05 0.91 19.31
C ALA A 307 0.50 2.38 19.27
N ALA A 308 1.81 2.64 19.19
CA ALA A 308 2.32 4.01 19.02
C ALA A 308 1.95 4.60 17.65
N LEU A 309 2.00 3.81 16.58
CA LEU A 309 1.55 4.24 15.24
C LEU A 309 0.04 4.50 15.20
N VAL A 310 -0.78 3.65 15.84
CA VAL A 310 -2.23 3.90 15.97
C VAL A 310 -2.50 5.21 16.73
N ARG A 311 -1.77 5.47 17.83
CA ARG A 311 -1.87 6.76 18.55
C ARG A 311 -1.49 7.93 17.65
N LEU A 312 -0.40 7.82 16.89
CA LEU A 312 0.03 8.86 15.96
C LEU A 312 -1.02 9.16 14.88
N THR A 313 -1.72 8.13 14.38
CA THR A 313 -2.86 8.30 13.45
C THR A 313 -4.02 9.06 14.11
N HIS A 314 -4.33 8.77 15.37
CA HIS A 314 -5.33 9.52 16.13
C HIS A 314 -4.92 10.97 16.39
N ASP A 315 -3.63 11.23 16.65
CA ASP A 315 -3.10 12.59 16.83
C ASP A 315 -3.19 13.40 15.52
N LEU A 316 -2.86 12.77 14.39
CA LEU A 316 -3.08 13.38 13.07
C LEU A 316 -4.56 13.70 12.86
N ALA A 317 -5.47 12.77 13.19
CA ALA A 317 -6.90 13.01 13.09
C ALA A 317 -7.35 14.20 13.95
N ALA A 318 -6.87 14.29 15.19
CA ALA A 318 -7.15 15.42 16.08
C ALA A 318 -6.65 16.75 15.51
N LYS A 319 -5.46 16.77 14.90
CA LYS A 319 -4.93 17.94 14.19
C LYS A 319 -5.79 18.31 12.97
N LEU A 320 -6.33 17.35 12.22
CA LEU A 320 -7.12 17.62 11.02
C LEU A 320 -8.56 18.06 11.30
N ARG A 321 -9.22 17.56 12.35
CA ARG A 321 -10.63 17.88 12.67
C ARG A 321 -11.00 19.38 12.62
N PRO A 322 -10.20 20.33 13.15
CA PRO A 322 -10.54 21.76 13.04
C PRO A 322 -10.21 22.38 11.67
N ARG A 323 -9.59 21.63 10.75
CA ARG A 323 -9.03 22.11 9.46
C ARG A 323 -9.80 21.59 8.25
N VAL A 324 -10.63 20.56 8.42
CA VAL A 324 -11.35 19.89 7.34
C VAL A 324 -12.81 19.65 7.73
N ARG A 325 -13.67 19.34 6.76
CA ARG A 325 -15.11 19.14 6.96
C ARG A 325 -15.43 17.95 7.85
N GLU A 326 -14.75 16.83 7.63
CA GLU A 326 -15.01 15.57 8.33
C GLU A 326 -13.72 14.75 8.40
N VAL A 327 -13.46 14.11 9.54
CA VAL A 327 -12.40 13.12 9.69
C VAL A 327 -13.00 11.82 10.20
N ARG A 328 -12.83 10.74 9.43
CA ARG A 328 -13.17 9.37 9.82
C ARG A 328 -11.88 8.62 10.10
N VAL A 329 -11.77 8.02 11.28
CA VAL A 329 -10.64 7.16 11.67
C VAL A 329 -11.11 5.73 11.77
N THR A 330 -10.34 4.81 11.19
CA THR A 330 -10.60 3.36 11.23
C THR A 330 -9.33 2.62 11.65
N VAL A 331 -9.45 1.67 12.57
CA VAL A 331 -8.34 0.78 12.96
C VAL A 331 -8.67 -0.63 12.52
N GLY A 332 -7.82 -1.23 11.69
CA GLY A 332 -7.98 -2.62 11.23
C GLY A 332 -7.42 -3.58 12.27
N ALA A 333 -8.26 -4.43 12.85
CA ALA A 333 -7.86 -5.41 13.86
C ALA A 333 -7.16 -6.60 13.21
N GLY A 334 -5.94 -6.92 13.64
CA GLY A 334 -5.09 -7.93 13.02
C GLY A 334 -4.45 -7.48 11.70
N HIS A 335 -4.59 -6.22 11.30
CA HIS A 335 -4.12 -5.73 10.00
C HIS A 335 -2.66 -5.29 10.07
N TRP A 336 -1.89 -5.69 9.05
CA TRP A 336 -0.47 -5.41 8.88
C TRP A 336 -0.27 -4.34 7.79
N HIS A 337 0.99 -3.93 7.56
CA HIS A 337 1.33 -2.87 6.59
C HIS A 337 1.49 -3.46 5.18
N ASP A 338 0.38 -3.88 4.56
CA ASP A 338 0.37 -4.51 3.24
C ASP A 338 -0.95 -4.43 2.47
N GLU A 339 -0.91 -4.83 1.21
CA GLU A 339 -2.01 -4.78 0.25
C GLU A 339 -3.23 -5.59 0.67
N SER A 340 -3.04 -6.71 1.39
CA SER A 340 -4.17 -7.51 1.86
C SER A 340 -4.99 -6.76 2.91
N ALA A 341 -4.31 -6.12 3.87
CA ALA A 341 -4.97 -5.31 4.88
C ALA A 341 -5.66 -4.07 4.27
N TRP A 342 -5.04 -3.41 3.29
CA TRP A 342 -5.65 -2.27 2.61
C TRP A 342 -6.85 -2.66 1.75
N ARG A 343 -6.76 -3.80 1.04
CA ARG A 343 -7.89 -4.40 0.30
C ARG A 343 -9.09 -4.63 1.20
N GLU A 344 -8.87 -5.13 2.42
CA GLU A 344 -9.96 -5.39 3.36
C GLU A 344 -10.65 -4.10 3.84
N ARG A 345 -9.89 -3.01 4.02
CA ARG A 345 -10.43 -1.70 4.45
C ARG A 345 -11.02 -0.87 3.32
N LEU A 346 -10.56 -1.06 2.08
CA LEU A 346 -10.98 -0.26 0.93
C LEU A 346 -12.52 -0.20 0.73
N PRO A 347 -13.28 -1.31 0.83
CA PRO A 347 -14.74 -1.25 0.70
C PRO A 347 -15.44 -0.34 1.73
N GLU A 348 -14.94 -0.23 2.97
CA GLU A 348 -15.52 0.68 3.96
C GLU A 348 -15.26 2.14 3.58
N PHE A 349 -14.02 2.45 3.19
CA PHE A 349 -13.66 3.78 2.66
C PHE A 349 -14.55 4.16 1.47
N LEU A 350 -14.69 3.27 0.48
CA LEU A 350 -15.50 3.55 -0.70
C LEU A 350 -16.97 3.82 -0.30
N ARG A 351 -17.57 3.01 0.57
CA ARG A 351 -18.95 3.27 1.04
C ARG A 351 -19.08 4.63 1.73
N TRP A 352 -18.13 4.98 2.59
CA TRP A 352 -18.13 6.26 3.31
C TRP A 352 -17.92 7.46 2.38
N TRP A 353 -16.99 7.34 1.43
CA TRP A 353 -16.78 8.36 0.40
C TRP A 353 -18.03 8.53 -0.44
N LEU A 354 -18.57 7.44 -1.00
CA LEU A 354 -19.63 7.52 -1.99
C LEU A 354 -20.98 7.99 -1.42
N ARG A 355 -21.26 7.69 -0.14
CA ARG A 355 -22.48 8.13 0.55
C ARG A 355 -22.39 9.56 1.06
N GLY A 356 -21.21 10.02 1.45
CA GLY A 356 -21.03 11.32 2.10
C GLY A 356 -20.77 12.50 1.16
N ARG A 357 -20.95 12.33 -0.16
CA ARG A 357 -20.71 13.41 -1.14
C ARG A 357 -21.64 14.61 -1.02
N GLY A 358 -22.78 14.47 -0.34
CA GLY A 358 -23.87 15.45 -0.43
C GLY A 358 -24.46 15.47 -1.85
N THR A 359 -25.78 15.66 -1.95
CA THR A 359 -26.44 15.90 -3.25
C THR A 359 -26.06 17.26 -3.81
#